data_AF-A0A3D1LF47-F1
#
_entry.id   AF-A0A3D1LF47-F1
#
_cell.length_a   1.000
_cell.length_b   1.000
_cell.length_c   1.000
_cell.angle_alpha   90.00
_cell.angle_beta   90.00
_cell.angle_gamma   90.00
#
_symmetry.space_group_name_H-M   'P 1'
#
loop_
_entity.id
_entity.type
_entity.pdbx_description
1 polymer ?
#
loop_
_entity_poly.entity_id
_entity_poly.type
_entity_poly.pdbx_seq_one_letter_code
_entity_poly.pdbx_strand_id
1 'polypeptide(L)'
;MYTDPKIQESIRKVEAARAENVKLSPARMSAEEKENLLKTFHPDYRENQFTTLRIGPNKGGKVPLELAALLEGKLRVELSHPHLDVPDYDADVLIIGGGGAGCAAAIEANNTGAKVLLATKLRMGDANTMMAEGGIQA
;
A
#
# COMPACT_ATOMS: atom_id res chain seq x y z
N MET A 1 0.37 -15.30 -28.08
CA MET A 1 0.94 -14.15 -28.81
C MET A 1 -0.02 -12.99 -28.63
N TYR A 2 0.42 -11.82 -28.17
CA TYR A 2 -0.50 -10.71 -27.82
C TYR A 2 -1.32 -10.29 -29.05
N THR A 3 -2.65 -10.34 -29.00
CA THR A 3 -3.53 -9.98 -30.13
C THR A 3 -4.15 -8.58 -29.99
N ASP A 4 -3.99 -7.94 -28.83
CA ASP A 4 -4.53 -6.61 -28.57
C ASP A 4 -3.92 -5.58 -29.54
N PRO A 5 -4.76 -4.80 -30.27
CA PRO A 5 -4.30 -3.82 -31.25
C PRO A 5 -3.36 -2.74 -30.68
N LYS A 6 -3.55 -2.30 -29.44
CA LYS A 6 -2.67 -1.30 -28.79
C LYS A 6 -1.31 -1.91 -28.45
N ILE A 7 -1.30 -3.16 -28.00
CA ILE A 7 -0.06 -3.88 -27.74
C ILE A 7 0.70 -4.11 -29.05
N GLN A 8 0.00 -4.46 -30.13
CA GLN A 8 0.59 -4.61 -31.46
C GLN A 8 1.18 -3.29 -31.98
N GLU A 9 0.50 -2.16 -31.78
CA GLU A 9 1.02 -0.84 -32.14
C GLU A 9 2.28 -0.48 -31.33
N SER A 10 2.29 -0.78 -30.03
CA SER A 10 3.45 -0.58 -29.15
C SER A 10 4.65 -1.42 -29.59
N ILE A 11 4.43 -2.69 -29.93
CA ILE A 11 5.47 -3.59 -30.45
C ILE A 11 6.11 -3.00 -31.71
N ARG A 12 5.31 -2.53 -32.69
CA ARG A 12 5.84 -1.92 -33.91
C ARG A 12 6.70 -0.69 -33.64
N LYS A 13 6.33 0.15 -32.65
CA LYS A 13 7.14 1.30 -32.24
C LYS A 13 8.49 0.87 -31.66
N VAL A 14 8.50 -0.16 -30.82
CA VAL A 14 9.74 -0.73 -30.24
C VAL A 14 10.61 -1.35 -31.33
N GLU A 15 10.04 -2.09 -32.28
CA GLU A 15 10.76 -2.70 -33.39
C GLU A 15 11.39 -1.65 -34.31
N ALA A 16 10.64 -0.62 -34.68
CA ALA A 16 11.14 0.48 -35.50
C ALA A 16 12.31 1.23 -34.84
N ALA A 17 12.27 1.41 -33.52
CA ALA A 17 13.33 2.10 -32.77
C ALA A 17 14.50 1.19 -32.35
N ARG A 18 14.37 -0.15 -32.50
CA ARG A 18 15.31 -1.12 -31.93
C ARG A 18 16.75 -0.92 -32.42
N ALA A 19 16.94 -0.69 -33.72
CA ALA A 19 18.27 -0.52 -34.31
C ALA A 19 19.01 0.71 -33.76
N GLU A 20 18.29 1.81 -33.51
CA GLU A 20 18.88 3.02 -32.91
C GLU A 20 19.05 2.89 -31.39
N ASN A 21 18.08 2.28 -30.70
CA ASN A 21 18.15 2.08 -29.26
C ASN A 21 19.31 1.17 -28.84
N VAL A 22 19.65 0.15 -29.63
CA VAL A 22 20.81 -0.73 -29.36
C VAL A 22 22.13 0.04 -29.38
N LYS A 23 22.22 1.14 -30.14
CA LYS A 23 23.41 2.00 -30.14
C LYS A 23 23.50 2.88 -28.90
N LEU A 24 22.38 3.10 -28.21
CA LEU A 24 22.35 3.86 -26.97
C LEU A 24 22.84 2.97 -25.83
N SER A 25 24.07 3.18 -25.40
CA SER A 25 24.58 2.65 -24.12
C SER A 25 24.59 3.79 -23.11
N PRO A 26 23.50 4.04 -22.35
CA PRO A 26 23.51 5.08 -21.34
C PRO A 26 24.66 4.82 -20.37
N ALA A 27 25.46 5.87 -20.12
CA ALA A 27 26.55 5.78 -19.17
C ALA A 27 25.98 5.38 -17.81
N ARG A 28 26.64 4.44 -17.13
CA ARG A 28 26.30 4.16 -15.74
C ARG A 28 26.64 5.40 -14.93
N MET A 29 25.68 5.87 -14.14
CA MET A 29 25.91 6.91 -13.16
C MET A 29 27.03 6.45 -12.20
N SER A 30 27.93 7.37 -11.90
CA SER A 30 28.83 7.27 -10.76
C SER A 30 28.05 7.22 -9.44
N ALA A 31 28.72 6.86 -8.36
CA ALA A 31 28.10 6.85 -7.03
C ALA A 31 27.57 8.23 -6.63
N GLU A 32 28.31 9.29 -6.95
CA GLU A 32 27.94 10.67 -6.65
C GLU A 32 26.73 11.13 -7.48
N GLU A 33 26.69 10.82 -8.78
CA GLU A 33 25.53 11.12 -9.63
C GLU A 33 24.27 10.39 -9.15
N LYS A 34 24.41 9.13 -8.73
CA LYS A 34 23.30 8.36 -8.16
C LYS A 34 22.81 8.98 -6.85
N GLU A 35 23.72 9.40 -5.98
CA GLU A 35 23.37 10.04 -4.72
C GLU A 35 22.67 11.39 -4.93
N ASN A 36 23.18 12.22 -5.84
CA ASN A 36 22.56 13.48 -6.23
C ASN A 36 21.16 13.24 -6.81
N LEU A 37 21.00 12.26 -7.71
CA LEU A 37 19.70 11.88 -8.27
C LEU A 37 18.71 11.48 -7.16
N LEU A 38 19.14 10.63 -6.22
CA LEU A 38 18.28 10.16 -5.13
C LEU A 38 17.88 11.32 -4.21
N LYS A 39 18.84 12.11 -3.72
CA LYS A 39 18.56 13.27 -2.86
C LYS A 39 17.68 14.32 -3.55
N THR A 40 17.74 14.43 -4.87
CA THR A 40 16.93 15.39 -5.63
C THR A 40 15.51 14.88 -5.87
N PHE A 41 15.35 13.62 -6.29
CA PHE A 41 14.10 13.13 -6.86
C PHE A 41 13.45 11.98 -6.08
N HIS A 42 14.21 11.20 -5.31
CA HIS A 42 13.65 10.05 -4.61
C HIS A 42 12.97 10.50 -3.31
N PRO A 43 11.67 10.20 -3.10
CA PRO A 43 10.93 10.68 -1.94
C PRO A 43 11.59 10.31 -0.61
N ASP A 44 12.15 9.10 -0.52
CA ASP A 44 12.79 8.62 0.72
C ASP A 44 14.14 9.29 1.05
N TYR A 45 14.79 9.97 0.09
CA TYR A 45 16.12 10.57 0.26
C TYR A 45 16.08 12.10 0.36
N ARG A 46 14.92 12.72 0.12
CA ARG A 46 14.72 14.16 0.22
C ARG A 46 14.61 14.56 1.68
N GLU A 47 15.73 14.93 2.30
CA GLU A 47 15.78 15.26 3.73
C GLU A 47 14.78 16.36 4.15
N ASN A 48 14.48 17.29 3.25
CA ASN A 48 13.48 18.35 3.45
C ASN A 48 12.02 17.87 3.40
N GLN A 49 11.76 16.57 3.19
CA GLN A 49 10.45 15.95 3.23
C GLN A 49 10.24 15.09 4.49
N PHE A 50 11.14 15.20 5.47
CA PHE A 50 11.05 14.49 6.73
C PHE A 50 10.94 15.44 7.92
N THR A 51 10.29 14.96 8.97
CA THR A 51 10.22 15.60 10.27
C THR A 51 10.30 14.55 11.38
N THR A 52 10.36 15.02 12.61
CA THR A 52 10.38 14.16 13.80
C THR A 52 9.04 14.20 14.48
N LEU A 53 8.49 13.03 14.81
CA LEU A 53 7.26 12.93 15.59
C LEU A 53 7.44 13.56 16.98
N ARG A 54 6.54 14.46 17.33
CA ARG A 54 6.46 15.24 18.57
C ARG A 54 5.64 14.52 19.64
N ILE A 55 4.67 13.70 19.25
CA ILE A 55 3.73 13.01 20.15
C ILE A 55 3.49 11.54 19.74
N GLY A 56 2.83 10.79 20.64
CA GLY A 56 2.44 9.39 20.43
C GLY A 56 3.56 8.38 20.78
N PRO A 57 3.27 7.07 20.65
CA PRO A 57 4.21 6.00 21.02
C PRO A 57 5.54 6.04 20.25
N ASN A 58 5.52 6.56 19.02
CA ASN A 58 6.69 6.66 18.14
C ASN A 58 7.38 8.04 18.19
N LYS A 59 7.13 8.83 19.25
CA LYS A 59 7.76 10.15 19.44
C LYS A 59 9.28 10.05 19.31
N GLY A 60 9.88 11.01 18.60
CA GLY A 60 11.31 11.03 18.30
C GLY A 60 11.69 10.30 17.00
N GLY A 61 10.76 9.54 16.40
CA GLY A 61 10.98 8.89 15.11
C GLY A 61 10.98 9.87 13.93
N LYS A 62 11.89 9.67 12.98
CA LYS A 62 11.93 10.39 11.69
C LYS A 62 10.92 9.80 10.73
N VAL A 63 10.01 10.62 10.21
CA VAL A 63 8.94 10.20 9.28
C VAL A 63 8.73 11.26 8.19
N PRO A 64 8.12 10.89 7.04
CA PRO A 64 7.69 11.88 6.04
C PRO A 64 6.72 12.91 6.62
N LEU A 65 6.72 14.12 6.07
CA LEU A 65 5.87 15.23 6.52
C LEU A 65 4.37 14.86 6.54
N GLU A 66 3.90 14.16 5.52
CA GLU A 66 2.50 13.73 5.37
C GLU A 66 2.12 12.71 6.44
N LEU A 67 3.05 11.81 6.79
CA LEU A 67 2.82 10.82 7.83
C LEU A 67 2.77 11.47 9.21
N ALA A 68 3.67 12.43 9.49
CA ALA A 68 3.58 13.21 10.73
C ALA A 68 2.26 13.98 10.82
N ALA A 69 1.83 14.63 9.74
CA ALA A 69 0.55 15.34 9.70
C ALA A 69 -0.65 14.41 9.94
N LEU A 70 -0.58 13.16 9.46
CA LEU A 70 -1.62 12.17 9.68
C LEU A 70 -1.63 11.66 11.13
N LEU A 71 -0.48 11.29 11.67
CA LEU A 71 -0.36 10.69 13.01
C LEU A 71 -0.59 11.71 14.13
N GLU A 72 -0.20 12.96 13.92
CA GLU A 72 -0.39 14.06 14.87
C GLU A 72 -1.61 14.93 14.55
N GLY A 73 -2.35 14.55 13.50
CA GLY A 73 -3.59 15.21 13.12
C GLY A 73 -4.63 15.09 14.22
N LYS A 74 -5.56 16.05 14.25
CA LYS A 74 -6.75 15.93 15.10
C LYS A 74 -7.57 14.72 14.64
N LEU A 75 -8.24 14.06 15.57
CA LEU A 75 -9.24 13.05 15.22
C LEU A 75 -10.23 13.65 14.22
N ARG A 76 -10.57 12.87 13.19
CA ARG A 76 -11.59 13.24 12.19
C ARG A 76 -13.00 13.23 12.77
N VAL A 77 -13.17 12.58 13.91
CA VAL A 77 -14.43 12.50 14.64
C VAL A 77 -14.31 13.45 15.82
N GLU A 78 -15.27 14.36 15.96
CA GLU A 78 -15.41 15.12 17.19
C GLU A 78 -15.61 14.11 18.32
N LEU A 79 -14.83 14.21 19.39
CA LEU A 79 -14.92 13.31 20.55
C LEU A 79 -16.23 13.51 21.34
N SER A 80 -17.29 14.04 20.72
CA SER A 80 -18.63 13.99 21.30
C SER A 80 -18.91 12.52 21.57
N HIS A 81 -18.95 12.21 22.86
CA HIS A 81 -18.99 10.89 23.46
C HIS A 81 -19.75 9.91 22.55
N PRO A 82 -19.07 8.94 21.93
CA PRO A 82 -19.78 7.95 21.13
C PRO A 82 -20.80 7.29 22.06
N HIS A 83 -22.04 7.14 21.58
CA HIS A 83 -23.09 6.46 22.33
C HIS A 83 -22.70 4.99 22.48
N LEU A 84 -22.02 4.64 23.56
CA LEU A 84 -21.52 3.27 23.80
C LEU A 84 -22.65 2.27 24.10
N ASP A 85 -23.86 2.77 24.37
CA ASP A 85 -25.02 1.97 24.73
C ASP A 85 -25.79 1.45 23.51
N VAL A 86 -25.56 2.04 22.32
CA VAL A 86 -26.30 1.69 21.10
C VAL A 86 -25.30 1.52 19.94
N PRO A 87 -24.86 0.28 19.66
CA PRO A 87 -23.96 0.04 18.53
C PRO A 87 -24.72 0.20 17.20
N ASP A 88 -24.11 0.88 16.23
CA ASP A 88 -24.64 0.95 14.85
C ASP A 88 -24.64 -0.43 14.18
N TYR A 89 -23.65 -1.25 14.51
CA TYR A 89 -23.50 -2.62 14.02
C TYR A 89 -23.23 -3.54 15.20
N ASP A 90 -24.05 -4.57 15.31
CA ASP A 90 -23.89 -5.65 16.28
C ASP A 90 -23.43 -6.92 15.57
N ALA A 91 -22.56 -7.72 16.18
CA ALA A 91 -22.00 -8.93 15.59
C ALA A 91 -21.53 -9.89 16.69
N ASP A 92 -21.66 -11.19 16.43
CA ASP A 92 -21.10 -12.23 17.30
C ASP A 92 -19.58 -12.29 17.18
N VAL A 93 -19.06 -12.00 15.97
CA VAL A 93 -17.63 -12.03 15.66
C VAL A 93 -17.24 -10.79 14.85
N LEU A 94 -16.32 -9.99 15.39
CA LEU A 94 -15.65 -8.89 14.67
C LEU A 94 -14.28 -9.35 14.16
N ILE A 95 -14.06 -9.24 12.86
CA ILE A 95 -12.79 -9.57 12.20
C ILE A 95 -12.18 -8.30 11.62
N ILE A 96 -10.94 -8.00 12.01
CA ILE A 96 -10.19 -6.83 11.53
C ILE A 96 -9.13 -7.29 10.53
N GLY A 97 -9.36 -7.01 9.25
CA GLY A 97 -8.48 -7.33 8.13
C GLY A 97 -9.08 -8.35 7.17
N GLY A 98 -9.16 -7.99 5.88
CA GLY A 98 -9.70 -8.81 4.79
C GLY A 98 -8.62 -9.52 3.97
N GLY A 99 -7.54 -9.97 4.62
CA GLY A 99 -6.53 -10.85 4.01
C GLY A 99 -6.98 -12.31 4.00
N GLY A 100 -6.12 -13.24 3.56
CA GLY A 100 -6.47 -14.67 3.48
C GLY A 100 -6.97 -15.24 4.81
N ALA A 101 -6.27 -14.94 5.91
CA ALA A 101 -6.66 -15.40 7.24
C ALA A 101 -8.01 -14.83 7.71
N GLY A 102 -8.23 -13.51 7.54
CA GLY A 102 -9.47 -12.87 7.98
C GLY A 102 -10.67 -13.30 7.14
N CYS A 103 -10.50 -13.48 5.82
CA CYS A 103 -11.56 -14.00 4.96
C CYS A 103 -11.90 -15.45 5.31
N ALA A 104 -10.89 -16.30 5.51
CA ALA A 104 -11.11 -17.69 5.91
C ALA A 104 -11.84 -17.76 7.26
N ALA A 105 -11.38 -17.02 8.28
CA ALA A 105 -12.04 -16.95 9.57
C ALA A 105 -13.49 -16.44 9.47
N ALA A 106 -13.75 -15.45 8.61
CA ALA A 106 -15.10 -14.91 8.40
C ALA A 106 -16.05 -15.94 7.79
N ILE A 107 -15.58 -16.70 6.80
CA ILE A 107 -16.34 -17.77 6.17
C ILE A 107 -16.63 -18.88 7.19
N GLU A 108 -15.62 -19.34 7.93
CA GLU A 108 -15.80 -20.40 8.91
C GLU A 108 -16.73 -19.99 10.06
N ALA A 109 -16.60 -18.76 10.58
CA ALA A 109 -17.51 -18.25 11.61
C ALA A 109 -18.94 -18.09 11.07
N ASN A 110 -19.12 -17.65 9.83
CA ASN A 110 -20.44 -17.56 9.22
C ASN A 110 -21.06 -18.96 8.99
N ASN A 111 -20.24 -19.97 8.64
CA ASN A 111 -20.69 -21.35 8.45
C ASN A 111 -21.20 -22.00 9.74
N THR A 112 -20.74 -21.56 10.92
CA THR A 112 -21.28 -21.99 12.22
C THR A 112 -22.56 -21.24 12.62
N GLY A 113 -23.02 -20.30 11.79
CA GLY A 113 -24.22 -19.49 12.02
C GLY A 113 -23.97 -18.18 12.77
N ALA A 114 -22.71 -17.81 13.04
CA ALA A 114 -22.40 -16.54 13.70
C ALA A 114 -22.63 -15.35 12.78
N LYS A 115 -23.14 -14.25 13.33
CA LYS A 115 -23.21 -12.95 12.66
C LYS A 115 -21.82 -12.32 12.64
N VAL A 116 -21.17 -12.35 11.48
CA VAL A 116 -19.80 -11.84 11.31
C VAL A 116 -19.80 -10.42 10.76
N LEU A 117 -19.01 -9.54 11.39
CA LEU A 117 -18.63 -8.24 10.84
C LEU A 117 -17.15 -8.26 10.47
N LEU A 118 -16.84 -8.15 9.18
CA LEU A 118 -15.46 -7.98 8.70
C LEU A 118 -15.20 -6.52 8.34
N ALA A 119 -14.25 -5.91 9.01
CA ALA A 119 -13.78 -4.56 8.72
C ALA A 119 -12.37 -4.61 8.13
N THR A 120 -12.15 -3.94 7.00
CA THR A 120 -10.82 -3.86 6.40
C THR A 120 -10.56 -2.48 5.79
N LYS A 121 -9.30 -2.03 5.90
CA LYS A 121 -8.86 -0.73 5.39
C LYS A 121 -8.79 -0.70 3.86
N LEU A 122 -8.38 -1.82 3.26
CA LEU A 122 -8.21 -1.95 1.81
C LEU A 122 -9.45 -2.60 1.21
N ARG A 123 -9.55 -2.59 -0.12
CA ARG A 123 -10.63 -3.31 -0.79
C ARG A 123 -10.43 -4.82 -0.59
N MET A 124 -11.53 -5.58 -0.58
CA MET A 124 -11.44 -7.04 -0.58
C MET A 124 -10.67 -7.49 -1.83
N GLY A 125 -9.69 -8.39 -1.65
CA GLY A 125 -8.78 -8.79 -2.73
C GLY A 125 -7.64 -7.81 -3.02
N ASP A 126 -7.36 -6.88 -2.10
CA ASP A 126 -6.22 -5.95 -2.18
C ASP A 126 -5.27 -6.10 -0.96
N ALA A 127 -5.43 -7.18 -0.20
CA ALA A 127 -4.53 -7.51 0.90
C ALA A 127 -3.23 -8.14 0.36
N ASN A 128 -2.13 -8.00 1.10
CA ASN A 128 -0.82 -8.56 0.71
C ASN A 128 -0.85 -10.06 0.40
N THR A 129 -1.81 -10.82 0.94
CA THR A 129 -2.03 -12.23 0.57
C THR A 129 -2.18 -12.44 -0.94
N MET A 130 -2.75 -11.46 -1.67
CA MET A 130 -2.89 -11.49 -3.13
C MET A 130 -1.57 -11.42 -3.88
N MET A 131 -0.52 -10.93 -3.22
CA MET A 131 0.82 -10.79 -3.79
C MET A 131 1.70 -12.01 -3.50
N ALA A 132 1.15 -13.09 -2.92
CA ALA A 132 1.91 -14.28 -2.61
C ALA A 132 2.29 -15.05 -3.89
N GLU A 133 3.59 -15.22 -4.14
CA GLU A 133 4.11 -15.87 -5.36
C GLU A 133 4.61 -17.31 -5.13
N GLY A 134 5.11 -17.61 -3.93
CA GLY A 134 5.80 -18.88 -3.64
C GLY A 134 4.91 -20.11 -3.45
N GLY A 135 3.58 -19.93 -3.45
CA GLY A 135 2.61 -20.98 -3.16
C GLY A 135 2.39 -21.23 -1.67
N ILE A 136 1.54 -22.22 -1.37
CA ILE A 136 1.27 -22.70 -0.02
C ILE A 136 1.83 -24.12 0.11
N GLN A 137 2.64 -24.36 1.14
CA GLN A 137 2.99 -25.72 1.54
C GLN A 137 1.83 -26.26 2.38
N ALA A 138 1.17 -27.31 1.90
CA ALA A 138 0.00 -27.93 2.52
C ALA A 138 0.21 -29.43 2.68
#